data_AF-A0A1V9B925-F1
#
_entry.id   AF-A0A1V9B925-F1
#
_cell.length_a   1.000
_cell.length_b   1.000
_cell.length_c   1.000
_cell.angle_alpha   90.00
_cell.angle_beta   90.00
_cell.angle_gamma   90.00
#
_symmetry.space_group_name_H-M   'P 1'
#
loop_
_entity.id
_entity.type
_entity.pdbx_description
1 polymer ?
#
loop_
_entity_poly.entity_id
_entity_poly.type
_entity_poly.pdbx_seq_one_letter_code
_entity_poly.pdbx_strand_id
1 'polypeptide(L)'
;MLPAHDTCTVYHGTNLFAAKIIEKIGIRLDVQRELTDFGKGFYVTLNLQQAKNWAQIRAMHPQISPHLLDLLNMSQSQYFHHPEIKIPACLVYELNVKQLRQLNGKEFSLPHEPGWVRHQRSWEQFVFNCRTGKRHDYDYVYGPVAKGHLTNMEKIKVSHTKDQLSLNSMRAVNCLTTLDILVFKPEDISMKAVLLKQLWSHRQASENVRNDRFLREIRDELMTIGNLTSRQADQMLRQALTSLPFSSMIMHEPAAYWAFSILYGMRKLWHKEYEVYMKKKNEVRK
;
A
#
# COMPACT_ATOMS: atom_id res chain seq x y z
N MET A 1 20.29 2.99 -2.11
CA MET A 1 20.41 3.75 -0.84
C MET A 1 19.73 5.11 -0.98
N LEU A 2 19.51 5.83 0.13
CA LEU A 2 19.09 7.23 0.04
C LEU A 2 20.17 8.07 -0.68
N PRO A 3 19.81 9.15 -1.38
CA PRO A 3 20.78 10.01 -2.07
C PRO A 3 21.89 10.52 -1.13
N ALA A 4 23.10 10.71 -1.66
CA ALA A 4 24.24 11.20 -0.86
C ALA A 4 24.11 12.69 -0.48
N HIS A 5 23.20 13.43 -1.11
CA HIS A 5 22.95 14.84 -0.85
C HIS A 5 22.34 15.08 0.54
N ASP A 6 22.53 16.29 1.06
CA ASP A 6 21.98 16.73 2.36
C ASP A 6 20.45 16.81 2.34
N THR A 7 19.86 17.10 1.18
CA THR A 7 18.40 17.12 0.97
C THR A 7 17.99 16.38 -0.31
N CYS A 8 16.74 15.95 -0.38
CA CYS A 8 16.12 15.45 -1.61
C CYS A 8 14.59 15.61 -1.60
N THR A 9 13.96 15.56 -2.77
CA THR A 9 12.49 15.57 -2.87
C THR A 9 11.92 14.16 -2.75
N VAL A 10 10.89 14.00 -1.92
CA VAL A 10 10.14 12.76 -1.76
C VAL A 10 8.64 13.00 -1.88
N TYR A 11 7.91 11.95 -2.24
CA TYR A 11 6.50 12.02 -2.62
C TYR A 11 5.66 11.02 -1.84
N HIS A 12 4.50 11.45 -1.36
CA HIS A 12 3.47 10.59 -0.76
C HIS A 12 2.21 10.58 -1.64
N GLY A 13 1.92 9.44 -2.27
CA GLY A 13 0.73 9.26 -3.11
C GLY A 13 -0.52 8.93 -2.30
N THR A 14 -1.57 9.74 -2.44
CA THR A 14 -2.83 9.62 -1.70
C THR A 14 -4.01 10.21 -2.51
N ASN A 15 -5.12 10.57 -1.85
CA ASN A 15 -6.19 11.38 -2.46
C ASN A 15 -6.20 12.81 -1.90
N LEU A 16 -6.85 13.73 -2.61
CA LEU A 16 -6.83 15.15 -2.29
C LEU A 16 -7.40 15.43 -0.89
N PHE A 17 -8.45 14.72 -0.47
CA PHE A 17 -9.00 14.84 0.87
C PHE A 17 -7.92 14.57 1.93
N ALA A 18 -7.24 13.42 1.85
CA ALA A 18 -6.21 13.05 2.79
C ALA A 18 -4.99 13.99 2.75
N ALA A 19 -4.61 14.47 1.55
CA ALA A 19 -3.54 15.44 1.40
C ALA A 19 -3.84 16.75 2.17
N LYS A 20 -5.05 17.30 2.01
CA LYS A 20 -5.49 18.50 2.74
C LYS A 20 -5.61 18.31 4.24
N ILE A 21 -6.04 17.12 4.69
CA ILE A 21 -6.04 16.80 6.12
C ILE A 21 -4.61 16.79 6.67
N ILE A 22 -3.67 16.13 6.00
CA ILE A 22 -2.27 16.09 6.42
C ILE A 22 -1.66 17.51 6.46
N GLU A 23 -1.96 18.35 5.47
CA GLU A 23 -1.54 19.75 5.47
C GLU A 23 -2.11 20.53 6.67
N LYS A 24 -3.38 20.32 7.01
CA LYS A 24 -4.08 21.05 8.07
C LYS A 24 -3.67 20.63 9.49
N ILE A 25 -3.50 19.32 9.75
CA ILE A 25 -3.30 18.79 11.11
C ILE A 25 -1.96 18.08 11.30
N GLY A 26 -1.12 18.03 10.27
CA GLY A 26 0.16 17.34 10.27
C GLY A 26 0.05 15.84 10.02
N ILE A 27 1.22 15.20 9.83
CA ILE A 27 1.33 13.75 9.69
C ILE A 27 1.07 13.08 11.04
N ARG A 28 0.06 12.20 11.06
CA ARG A 28 -0.34 11.43 12.24
C ARG A 28 0.11 9.98 12.11
N LEU A 29 1.07 9.57 12.93
CA LEU A 29 1.57 8.18 12.92
C LEU A 29 0.62 7.20 13.61
N ASP A 30 -0.16 7.66 14.58
CA ASP A 30 -1.13 6.88 15.35
C ASP A 30 -2.27 6.31 14.50
N VAL A 31 -2.57 6.93 13.35
CA VAL A 31 -3.63 6.51 12.41
C VAL A 31 -3.13 5.69 11.22
N GLN A 32 -1.85 5.34 11.17
CA GLN A 32 -1.26 4.53 10.10
C GLN A 32 -1.51 3.02 10.30
N ARG A 33 -1.52 2.27 9.18
CA ARG A 33 -1.58 0.79 9.18
C ARG A 33 -0.35 0.19 9.85
N GLU A 34 -0.54 -0.93 10.52
CA GLU A 34 0.51 -1.66 11.24
C GLU A 34 1.21 -2.71 10.37
N LEU A 35 0.44 -3.42 9.53
CA LEU A 35 0.93 -4.62 8.83
C LEU A 35 1.46 -4.30 7.42
N THR A 36 2.43 -3.39 7.36
CA THR A 36 3.08 -2.90 6.14
C THR A 36 4.53 -3.40 6.05
N ASP A 37 5.21 -3.15 4.92
CA ASP A 37 6.55 -3.66 4.65
C ASP A 37 7.58 -3.27 5.71
N PHE A 38 7.53 -2.03 6.18
CA PHE A 38 8.47 -1.44 7.13
C PHE A 38 7.76 -0.94 8.40
N GLY A 39 6.68 -1.61 8.78
CA GLY A 39 5.90 -1.32 9.98
C GLY A 39 5.10 -0.02 9.93
N LYS A 40 4.46 0.31 11.07
CA LYS A 40 3.62 1.50 11.21
C LYS A 40 4.44 2.77 11.00
N GLY A 41 4.11 3.54 9.97
CA GLY A 41 4.88 4.71 9.56
C GLY A 41 4.20 5.53 8.46
N PHE A 42 4.76 6.70 8.17
CA PHE A 42 4.39 7.52 7.01
C PHE A 42 5.33 7.23 5.85
N TYR A 43 4.77 6.78 4.72
CA TYR A 43 5.55 6.24 3.61
C TYR A 43 5.68 7.26 2.48
N VAL A 44 6.92 7.46 2.02
CA VAL A 44 7.27 8.31 0.87
C VAL A 44 8.16 7.54 -0.11
N THR A 45 8.32 8.05 -1.33
CA THR A 45 9.25 7.50 -2.33
C THR A 45 9.96 8.64 -3.05
N LEU A 46 11.15 8.37 -3.60
CA LEU A 46 11.88 9.30 -4.47
C LEU A 46 11.26 9.37 -5.88
N ASN A 47 10.36 8.45 -6.22
CA ASN A 47 9.82 8.30 -7.57
C ASN A 47 8.44 8.95 -7.73
N LEU A 48 8.43 10.11 -8.40
CA LEU A 48 7.32 10.75 -9.12
C LEU A 48 6.17 9.80 -9.50
N GLN A 49 6.46 9.02 -10.53
CA GLN A 49 5.49 8.18 -11.18
C GLN A 49 4.97 7.08 -10.25
N GLN A 50 5.81 6.55 -9.36
CA GLN A 50 5.37 5.60 -8.36
C GLN A 50 4.35 6.21 -7.40
N ALA A 51 4.59 7.42 -6.89
CA ALA A 51 3.66 8.11 -6.01
C ALA A 51 2.34 8.43 -6.73
N LYS A 52 2.40 8.91 -7.99
CA LYS A 52 1.21 9.12 -8.82
C LYS A 52 0.37 7.85 -8.99
N ASN A 53 1.02 6.71 -9.24
CA ASN A 53 0.32 5.42 -9.35
C ASN A 53 -0.35 5.03 -8.01
N TRP A 54 0.30 5.28 -6.87
CA TRP A 54 -0.30 5.06 -5.56
C TRP A 54 -1.50 6.00 -5.32
N ALA A 55 -1.40 7.26 -5.71
CA ALA A 55 -2.48 8.23 -5.61
C ALA A 55 -3.74 7.78 -6.35
N GLN A 56 -3.58 7.25 -7.58
CA GLN A 56 -4.69 6.66 -8.35
C GLN A 56 -5.37 5.50 -7.59
N ILE A 57 -4.59 4.60 -6.99
CA ILE A 57 -5.12 3.49 -6.20
C ILE A 57 -5.89 4.00 -4.97
N ARG A 58 -5.35 4.99 -4.25
CA ARG A 58 -5.99 5.58 -3.06
C ARG A 58 -7.25 6.38 -3.38
N ALA A 59 -7.37 6.91 -4.59
CA ALA A 59 -8.58 7.55 -5.09
C ALA A 59 -9.67 6.54 -5.50
N MET A 60 -9.28 5.40 -6.09
CA MET A 60 -10.21 4.31 -6.43
C MET A 60 -10.70 3.54 -5.20
N HIS A 61 -9.84 3.39 -4.19
CA HIS A 61 -10.13 2.72 -2.94
C HIS A 61 -9.88 3.66 -1.76
N PRO A 62 -10.78 4.63 -1.51
CA PRO A 62 -10.65 5.56 -0.40
C PRO A 62 -10.59 4.83 0.94
N GLN A 63 -9.61 5.20 1.76
CA GLN A 63 -9.35 4.57 3.05
C GLN A 63 -9.04 5.64 4.08
N ILE A 64 -9.62 5.49 5.27
CA ILE A 64 -9.37 6.38 6.40
C ILE A 64 -9.47 5.60 7.71
N SER A 65 -8.67 6.01 8.68
CA SER A 65 -8.77 5.48 10.04
C SER A 65 -10.07 5.96 10.69
N PRO A 66 -10.86 5.07 11.35
CA PRO A 66 -12.00 5.50 12.16
C PRO A 66 -11.60 6.52 13.23
N HIS A 67 -10.42 6.39 13.83
CA HIS A 67 -9.94 7.36 14.81
C HIS A 67 -9.73 8.75 14.20
N LEU A 68 -9.28 8.83 12.94
CA LEU A 68 -9.15 10.11 12.25
C LEU A 68 -10.52 10.73 11.96
N LEU A 69 -11.52 9.92 11.64
CA LEU A 69 -12.89 10.41 11.48
C LEU A 69 -13.45 11.01 12.77
N ASP A 70 -13.20 10.37 13.91
CA ASP A 70 -13.59 10.88 15.24
C ASP A 70 -12.93 12.24 15.52
N LEU A 71 -11.62 12.36 15.25
CA LEU A 71 -10.87 13.61 15.40
C LEU A 71 -11.39 14.73 14.48
N LEU A 72 -11.88 14.37 13.29
CA LEU A 72 -12.45 15.32 12.33
C LEU A 72 -13.94 15.60 12.59
N ASN A 73 -14.55 14.97 13.60
CA ASN A 73 -15.99 14.99 13.86
C ASN A 73 -16.80 14.68 12.58
N MET A 74 -16.37 13.65 11.85
CA MET A 74 -16.91 13.28 10.54
C MET A 74 -17.44 11.85 10.56
N SER A 75 -18.69 11.65 10.13
CA SER A 75 -19.24 10.31 9.96
C SER A 75 -18.63 9.59 8.74
N GLN A 76 -18.68 8.25 8.74
CA GLN A 76 -18.27 7.44 7.57
C GLN A 76 -19.05 7.82 6.31
N SER A 77 -20.35 8.14 6.46
CA SER A 77 -21.18 8.57 5.33
C SER A 77 -20.67 9.89 4.74
N GLN A 78 -20.39 10.89 5.56
CA GLN A 78 -19.82 12.16 5.09
C GLN A 78 -18.49 11.96 4.36
N TYR A 79 -17.61 11.10 4.89
CA TYR A 79 -16.35 10.77 4.25
C TYR A 79 -16.55 10.15 2.86
N PHE A 80 -17.37 9.11 2.73
CA PHE A 80 -17.56 8.41 1.45
C PHE A 80 -18.29 9.24 0.38
N HIS A 81 -19.04 10.27 0.78
CA HIS A 81 -19.67 11.23 -0.14
C HIS A 81 -18.78 12.43 -0.47
N HIS A 82 -17.63 12.58 0.18
CA HIS A 82 -16.77 13.73 -0.05
C HIS A 82 -16.11 13.65 -1.45
N PRO A 83 -16.23 14.70 -2.30
CA PRO A 83 -15.80 14.61 -3.70
C PRO A 83 -14.29 14.40 -3.85
N GLU A 84 -13.50 14.96 -2.94
CA GLU A 84 -12.03 14.94 -3.02
C GLU A 84 -11.39 13.57 -2.75
N ILE A 85 -12.14 12.60 -2.19
CA ILE A 85 -11.59 11.26 -1.95
C ILE A 85 -11.30 10.52 -3.26
N LYS A 86 -11.95 10.94 -4.36
CA LYS A 86 -11.81 10.36 -5.70
C LYS A 86 -10.79 11.08 -6.56
N ILE A 87 -10.15 12.12 -6.02
CA ILE A 87 -9.17 12.92 -6.75
C ILE A 87 -7.77 12.46 -6.33
N PRO A 88 -6.98 11.84 -7.22
CA PRO A 88 -5.62 11.42 -6.89
C PRO A 88 -4.73 12.64 -6.65
N ALA A 89 -3.96 12.62 -5.56
CA ALA A 89 -3.03 13.69 -5.21
C ALA A 89 -1.72 13.14 -4.61
N CYS A 90 -0.64 13.90 -4.75
CA CYS A 90 0.62 13.63 -4.06
C CYS A 90 0.97 14.81 -3.17
N LEU A 91 1.35 14.53 -1.92
CA LEU A 91 2.11 15.49 -1.12
C LEU A 91 3.58 15.44 -1.56
N VAL A 92 4.17 16.61 -1.76
CA VAL A 92 5.58 16.80 -2.11
C VAL A 92 6.31 17.36 -0.89
N TYR A 93 7.40 16.72 -0.50
CA TYR A 93 8.23 17.15 0.62
C TYR A 93 9.68 17.32 0.19
N GLU A 94 10.35 18.30 0.78
CA GLU A 94 11.80 18.27 0.92
C GLU A 94 12.14 17.42 2.15
N LEU A 95 13.02 16.43 1.97
CA LEU A 95 13.56 15.61 3.03
C LEU A 95 14.97 16.10 3.39
N ASN A 96 15.18 16.43 4.66
CA ASN A 96 16.52 16.67 5.22
C ASN A 96 17.20 15.32 5.51
N VAL A 97 17.91 14.79 4.51
CA VAL A 97 18.60 13.50 4.57
C VAL A 97 19.74 13.53 5.60
N LYS A 98 20.44 14.66 5.73
CA LYS A 98 21.51 14.83 6.73
C LYS A 98 21.00 14.64 8.15
N GLN A 99 19.88 15.27 8.50
CA GLN A 99 19.24 15.12 9.80
C GLN A 99 18.65 13.71 9.98
N LEU A 100 18.01 13.16 8.94
CA LEU A 100 17.44 11.82 8.99
C LEU A 100 18.50 10.77 9.33
N ARG A 101 19.70 10.87 8.73
CA ARG A 101 20.83 9.95 8.98
C ARG A 101 21.40 10.02 10.39
N GLN A 102 21.08 11.06 11.16
CA GLN A 102 21.45 11.15 12.59
C GLN A 102 20.50 10.35 13.50
N LEU A 103 19.39 9.85 12.95
CA LEU A 103 18.39 9.05 13.68
C LEU A 103 18.71 7.55 13.62
N ASN A 104 17.97 6.74 14.39
CA ASN A 104 18.08 5.28 14.36
C ASN A 104 17.47 4.72 13.06
N GLY A 105 18.27 4.60 12.01
CA GLY A 105 17.82 4.19 10.68
C GLY A 105 18.14 2.75 10.29
N LYS A 106 17.31 2.17 9.41
CA LYS A 106 17.63 0.94 8.69
C LYS A 106 17.54 1.14 7.18
N GLU A 107 18.68 1.11 6.49
CA GLU A 107 18.72 1.16 5.01
C GLU A 107 19.05 -0.22 4.44
N PHE A 108 18.21 -0.71 3.53
CA PHE A 108 18.47 -1.88 2.71
C PHE A 108 18.91 -1.43 1.31
N SER A 109 19.88 -2.16 0.74
CA SER A 109 20.30 -1.94 -0.66
C SER A 109 19.14 -2.23 -1.62
N LEU A 110 19.10 -1.53 -2.74
CA LEU A 110 18.16 -1.81 -3.81
C LEU A 110 18.66 -2.98 -4.67
N PRO A 111 17.78 -3.73 -5.38
CA PRO A 111 18.18 -4.92 -6.12
C PRO A 111 19.24 -4.76 -7.21
N HIS A 112 19.41 -3.55 -7.73
CA HIS A 112 20.43 -3.22 -8.73
C HIS A 112 21.77 -2.82 -8.09
N GLU A 113 21.85 -2.69 -6.77
CA GLU A 113 23.06 -2.31 -6.05
C GLU A 113 23.87 -3.56 -5.65
N PRO A 114 25.22 -3.51 -5.69
CA PRO A 114 26.07 -4.66 -5.33
C PRO A 114 25.82 -5.23 -3.93
N GLY A 115 25.39 -4.40 -2.99
CA GLY A 115 25.07 -4.79 -1.61
C GLY A 115 23.81 -5.64 -1.46
N TRP A 116 22.95 -5.73 -2.49
CA TRP A 116 21.66 -6.42 -2.40
C TRP A 116 21.79 -7.89 -2.02
N VAL A 117 22.75 -8.61 -2.61
CA VAL A 117 22.92 -10.05 -2.35
C VAL A 117 23.12 -10.35 -0.86
N ARG A 118 23.76 -9.43 -0.13
CA ARG A 118 23.97 -9.55 1.32
C ARG A 118 22.76 -9.10 2.13
N HIS A 119 21.96 -8.18 1.60
CA HIS A 119 20.78 -7.63 2.25
C HIS A 119 19.49 -8.41 1.98
N GLN A 120 19.43 -9.23 0.94
CA GLN A 120 18.19 -9.86 0.50
C GLN A 120 17.50 -10.66 1.61
N ARG A 121 18.21 -11.61 2.24
CA ARG A 121 17.61 -12.45 3.31
C ARG A 121 17.19 -11.63 4.53
N SER A 122 18.00 -10.65 4.93
CA SER A 122 17.68 -9.82 6.10
C SER A 122 16.53 -8.85 5.81
N TRP A 123 16.42 -8.35 4.58
CA TRP A 123 15.28 -7.57 4.10
C TRP A 123 13.99 -8.43 4.05
N GLU A 124 14.05 -9.64 3.47
CA GLU A 124 12.91 -10.57 3.42
C GLU A 124 12.40 -10.86 4.83
N GLN A 125 13.29 -11.21 5.77
CA GLN A 125 12.93 -11.46 7.15
C GLN A 125 12.37 -10.22 7.86
N PHE A 126 12.92 -9.04 7.58
CA PHE A 126 12.45 -7.78 8.15
C PHE A 126 11.03 -7.44 7.69
N VAL A 127 10.77 -7.55 6.39
CA VAL A 127 9.44 -7.34 5.80
C VAL A 127 8.44 -8.37 6.34
N PHE A 128 8.85 -9.63 6.47
CA PHE A 128 8.02 -10.68 7.06
C PHE A 128 7.62 -10.33 8.50
N ASN A 129 8.59 -9.92 9.31
CA ASN A 129 8.36 -9.52 10.69
C ASN A 129 7.37 -8.34 10.79
N CYS A 130 7.54 -7.31 9.96
CA CYS A 130 6.63 -6.16 9.96
C CYS A 130 5.21 -6.54 9.53
N ARG A 131 5.07 -7.30 8.43
CA ARG A 131 3.76 -7.77 7.91
C ARG A 131 3.05 -8.75 8.86
N THR A 132 3.79 -9.37 9.80
CA THR A 132 3.23 -10.23 10.86
C THR A 132 3.01 -9.51 12.18
N GLY A 133 3.26 -8.20 12.24
CA GLY A 133 2.99 -7.36 13.41
C GLY A 133 4.12 -7.30 14.44
N LYS A 134 5.30 -7.87 14.14
CA LYS A 134 6.48 -7.69 14.99
C LYS A 134 7.00 -6.26 14.82
N ARG A 135 7.04 -5.53 15.93
CA ARG A 135 7.49 -4.13 15.98
C ARG A 135 9.02 -4.04 15.95
N HIS A 136 9.50 -2.86 15.56
CA HIS A 136 10.91 -2.47 15.58
C HIS A 136 11.04 -1.02 16.06
N ASP A 137 12.23 -0.62 16.48
CA ASP A 137 12.49 0.69 17.11
C ASP A 137 13.22 1.68 16.19
N TYR A 138 13.36 1.36 14.90
CA TYR A 138 13.91 2.29 13.91
C TYR A 138 13.01 3.52 13.76
N ASP A 139 13.63 4.69 13.75
CA ASP A 139 13.01 5.98 13.42
C ASP A 139 12.60 6.04 11.94
N TYR A 140 13.39 5.41 11.05
CA TYR A 140 13.07 5.27 9.64
C TYR A 140 13.62 3.98 9.04
N VAL A 141 12.99 3.52 7.95
CA VAL A 141 13.46 2.38 7.16
C VAL A 141 13.39 2.72 5.68
N TYR A 142 14.49 2.51 4.96
CA TYR A 142 14.56 2.67 3.50
C TYR A 142 14.89 1.34 2.84
N GLY A 143 14.26 1.05 1.70
CA GLY A 143 14.59 -0.14 0.93
C GLY A 143 13.62 -0.41 -0.22
N PRO A 144 13.79 -1.55 -0.91
CA PRO A 144 12.90 -1.90 -2.00
C PRO A 144 11.50 -2.30 -1.49
N VAL A 145 10.49 -2.07 -2.33
CA VAL A 145 9.10 -2.48 -2.07
C VAL A 145 8.95 -3.98 -2.24
N ALA A 146 8.24 -4.64 -1.33
CA ALA A 146 7.93 -6.05 -1.48
C ALA A 146 6.72 -6.26 -2.40
N LYS A 147 6.93 -7.04 -3.47
CA LYS A 147 5.88 -7.54 -4.37
C LYS A 147 5.23 -8.78 -3.80
N GLY A 148 3.92 -8.89 -4.02
CA GLY A 148 3.15 -10.07 -3.68
C GLY A 148 2.96 -10.21 -2.17
N HIS A 149 1.70 -10.27 -1.75
CA HIS A 149 1.34 -10.77 -0.44
C HIS A 149 0.75 -12.17 -0.58
N LEU A 150 1.69 -13.09 -0.65
CA LEU A 150 1.71 -14.46 -0.14
C LEU A 150 0.45 -15.04 0.51
N THR A 151 -0.23 -15.92 -0.23
CA THR A 151 -0.77 -17.16 0.33
C THR A 151 0.31 -18.15 0.76
N ASN A 152 1.55 -18.00 0.27
CA ASN A 152 2.74 -18.74 0.73
C ASN A 152 3.73 -17.80 1.43
N MET A 153 3.66 -17.69 2.75
CA MET A 153 4.45 -16.74 3.56
C MET A 153 5.98 -16.89 3.43
N GLU A 154 6.48 -17.92 2.75
CA GLU A 154 7.90 -18.20 2.57
C GLU A 154 8.57 -17.42 1.43
N LYS A 155 7.84 -16.66 0.60
CA LYS A 155 8.41 -16.05 -0.63
C LYS A 155 8.11 -14.57 -0.80
N ILE A 156 8.56 -13.73 0.13
CA ILE A 156 8.57 -12.27 -0.08
C ILE A 156 9.41 -11.99 -1.33
N LYS A 157 8.81 -11.39 -2.35
CA LYS A 157 9.51 -11.06 -3.60
C LYS A 157 9.86 -9.60 -3.62
N VAL A 158 11.07 -9.27 -4.03
CA VAL A 158 11.49 -7.88 -4.14
C VAL A 158 11.00 -7.24 -5.44
N SER A 159 10.68 -5.95 -5.39
CA SER A 159 10.57 -5.11 -6.58
C SER A 159 11.93 -4.62 -7.04
N HIS A 160 12.30 -4.92 -8.28
CA HIS A 160 13.56 -4.43 -8.87
C HIS A 160 13.54 -2.96 -9.27
N THR A 161 12.35 -2.30 -9.26
CA THR A 161 12.16 -0.95 -9.78
C THR A 161 11.51 0.02 -8.80
N LYS A 162 11.18 -0.43 -7.58
CA LYS A 162 10.44 0.36 -6.60
C LYS A 162 11.17 0.40 -5.27
N ASP A 163 11.33 1.58 -4.73
CA ASP A 163 11.81 1.87 -3.38
C ASP A 163 10.71 2.50 -2.52
N GLN A 164 10.93 2.53 -1.21
CA GLN A 164 10.13 3.33 -0.29
C GLN A 164 10.97 3.71 0.94
N LEU A 165 10.63 4.85 1.53
CA LEU A 165 11.09 5.31 2.82
C LEU A 165 9.89 5.35 3.77
N SER A 166 9.97 4.61 4.87
CA SER A 166 9.03 4.70 5.98
C SER A 166 9.61 5.60 7.06
N LEU A 167 8.84 6.59 7.49
CA LEU A 167 9.12 7.43 8.65
C LEU A 167 8.29 6.91 9.82
N ASN A 168 8.94 6.26 10.77
CA ASN A 168 8.32 5.47 11.82
C ASN A 168 8.24 6.20 13.17
N SER A 169 8.89 7.37 13.30
CA SER A 169 8.82 8.23 14.48
C SER A 169 8.59 9.70 14.09
N MET A 170 8.10 10.50 15.04
CA MET A 170 7.95 11.94 14.82
C MET A 170 9.28 12.64 14.58
N ARG A 171 10.41 12.11 15.11
CA ARG A 171 11.75 12.63 14.81
C ARG A 171 12.06 12.52 13.32
N ALA A 172 11.71 11.40 12.69
CA ALA A 172 11.90 11.18 11.27
C ALA A 172 10.90 11.98 10.42
N VAL A 173 9.64 12.10 10.86
CA VAL A 173 8.64 12.97 10.22
C VAL A 173 9.09 14.43 10.21
N ASN A 174 9.71 14.90 11.28
CA ASN A 174 10.22 16.27 11.38
C ASN A 174 11.41 16.55 10.44
N CYS A 175 11.96 15.54 9.75
CA CYS A 175 12.91 15.75 8.67
C CYS A 175 12.23 16.14 7.35
N LEU A 176 10.89 16.16 7.27
CA LEU A 176 10.14 16.61 6.11
C LEU A 176 9.72 18.07 6.24
N THR A 177 9.90 18.83 5.17
CA THR A 177 9.29 20.15 4.98
C THR A 177 8.32 20.09 3.81
N THR A 178 7.04 20.42 4.03
CA THR A 178 6.03 20.41 2.96
C THR A 178 6.37 21.44 1.89
N LEU A 179 6.33 21.01 0.63
CA LEU A 179 6.56 21.88 -0.52
C LEU A 179 5.26 22.20 -1.27
N ASP A 180 4.45 21.18 -1.58
CA ASP A 180 3.28 21.34 -2.45
C ASP A 180 2.30 20.13 -2.37
N ILE A 181 1.09 20.31 -2.90
CA ILE A 181 0.12 19.25 -3.20
C ILE A 181 -0.11 19.19 -4.71
N LEU A 182 0.40 18.14 -5.34
CA LEU A 182 0.17 17.89 -6.76
C LEU A 182 -1.15 17.15 -6.96
N VAL A 183 -2.10 17.78 -7.65
CA VAL A 183 -3.39 17.19 -8.00
C VAL A 183 -3.33 16.62 -9.41
N PHE A 184 -3.72 15.35 -9.57
CA PHE A 184 -3.79 14.71 -10.88
C PHE A 184 -5.23 14.59 -11.34
N LYS A 185 -5.45 14.75 -12.65
CA LYS A 185 -6.71 14.34 -13.25
C LYS A 185 -6.83 12.81 -13.13
N PRO A 186 -8.01 12.26 -12.79
CA PRO A 186 -8.26 10.85 -12.97
C PRO A 186 -7.99 10.52 -14.44
N GLU A 187 -6.92 9.81 -14.73
CA GLU A 187 -6.71 9.28 -16.07
C GLU A 187 -7.78 8.21 -16.32
N ASP A 188 -8.30 8.12 -17.53
CA ASP A 188 -9.17 7.03 -17.94
C ASP A 188 -8.38 5.71 -17.89
N ILE A 189 -8.40 5.06 -16.72
CA ILE A 189 -7.90 3.68 -16.53
C ILE A 189 -8.66 2.69 -17.45
N SER A 190 -9.73 3.17 -18.10
CA SER A 190 -10.48 2.56 -19.22
C SER A 190 -9.59 1.83 -20.24
N MET A 191 -8.37 2.29 -20.53
CA MET A 191 -7.49 1.57 -21.49
C MET A 191 -6.86 0.26 -20.96
N LYS A 192 -6.74 0.06 -19.64
CA LYS A 192 -6.16 -1.19 -19.08
C LYS A 192 -7.22 -2.25 -18.79
N ALA A 193 -8.47 -1.85 -18.51
CA ALA A 193 -9.59 -2.78 -18.37
C ALA A 193 -9.94 -3.45 -19.72
N VAL A 194 -9.84 -2.71 -20.84
CA VAL A 194 -9.99 -3.27 -22.20
C VAL A 194 -8.88 -4.27 -22.51
N LEU A 195 -7.65 -4.01 -22.08
CA LEU A 195 -6.52 -4.93 -22.26
C LEU A 195 -6.70 -6.24 -21.47
N LEU A 196 -7.26 -6.18 -20.25
CA LEU A 196 -7.59 -7.38 -19.45
C LEU A 196 -8.70 -8.21 -20.07
N LYS A 197 -9.68 -7.57 -20.72
CA LYS A 197 -10.74 -8.23 -21.49
C LYS A 197 -10.16 -8.95 -22.72
N GLN A 198 -9.13 -8.39 -23.36
CA GLN A 198 -8.38 -9.03 -24.45
C GLN A 198 -7.38 -10.11 -23.97
N LEU A 199 -6.82 -9.99 -22.77
CA LEU A 199 -5.93 -10.98 -22.15
C LEU A 199 -6.66 -12.28 -21.74
N TRP A 200 -7.97 -12.21 -21.49
CA TRP A 200 -8.81 -13.40 -21.35
C TRP A 200 -8.98 -14.15 -22.68
N SER A 201 -8.96 -13.46 -23.82
CA SER A 201 -9.04 -14.07 -25.15
C SER A 201 -7.69 -14.49 -25.75
N HIS A 202 -6.56 -13.99 -25.24
CA HIS A 202 -5.22 -14.34 -25.73
C HIS A 202 -4.27 -14.81 -24.62
N ARG A 203 -3.90 -16.10 -24.69
CA ARG A 203 -2.91 -16.75 -23.82
C ARG A 203 -1.51 -16.17 -24.09
N GLN A 204 -1.01 -15.32 -23.20
CA GLN A 204 0.44 -15.20 -22.95
C GLN A 204 0.78 -15.96 -21.65
N ALA A 205 1.76 -16.85 -21.73
CA ALA A 205 1.81 -18.05 -20.90
C ALA A 205 2.28 -17.88 -19.43
N SER A 206 2.79 -16.71 -19.00
CA SER A 206 3.35 -16.56 -17.64
C SER A 206 2.65 -15.52 -16.76
N GLU A 207 2.27 -14.35 -17.29
CA GLU A 207 1.52 -13.34 -16.53
C GLU A 207 0.07 -13.76 -16.30
N ASN A 208 -0.57 -14.41 -17.28
CA ASN A 208 -1.94 -14.92 -17.13
C ASN A 208 -2.01 -16.01 -16.04
N VAL A 209 -1.03 -16.91 -15.96
CA VAL A 209 -1.00 -17.97 -14.93
C VAL A 209 -0.83 -17.38 -13.52
N ARG A 210 -0.04 -16.30 -13.39
CA ARG A 210 0.14 -15.60 -12.10
C ARG A 210 -1.14 -14.89 -11.68
N ASN A 211 -1.80 -14.20 -12.62
CA ASN A 211 -3.07 -13.52 -12.37
C ASN A 211 -4.15 -14.53 -11.99
N ASP A 212 -4.25 -15.66 -12.69
CA ASP A 212 -5.22 -16.72 -12.40
C ASP A 212 -5.02 -17.33 -11.01
N ARG A 213 -3.76 -17.50 -10.57
CA ARG A 213 -3.46 -17.94 -9.21
C ARG A 213 -3.95 -16.91 -8.19
N PHE A 214 -3.60 -15.65 -8.36
CA PHE A 214 -3.99 -14.59 -7.44
C PHE A 214 -5.51 -14.43 -7.35
N LEU A 215 -6.23 -14.55 -8.47
CA LEU A 215 -7.70 -14.52 -8.47
C LEU A 215 -8.30 -15.70 -7.68
N ARG A 216 -7.72 -16.90 -7.79
CA ARG A 216 -8.14 -18.04 -6.95
C ARG A 216 -7.90 -17.77 -5.47
N GLU A 217 -6.77 -17.17 -5.12
CA GLU A 217 -6.46 -16.80 -3.74
C GLU A 217 -7.49 -15.79 -3.20
N ILE A 218 -7.86 -14.78 -3.98
CA ILE A 218 -8.91 -13.82 -3.60
C ILE A 218 -10.25 -14.54 -3.39
N ARG A 219 -10.61 -15.48 -4.27
CA ARG A 219 -11.83 -16.28 -4.11
C ARG A 219 -11.83 -17.09 -2.81
N ASP A 220 -10.72 -17.76 -2.49
CA ASP A 220 -10.61 -18.58 -1.28
C ASP A 220 -10.69 -17.71 -0.01
N GLU A 221 -10.13 -16.50 -0.05
CA GLU A 221 -10.27 -15.50 1.01
C GLU A 221 -11.71 -14.99 1.13
N LEU A 222 -12.41 -14.76 0.00
CA LEU A 222 -13.83 -14.39 -0.02
C LEU A 222 -14.70 -15.47 0.64
N MET A 223 -14.43 -16.74 0.34
CA MET A 223 -15.11 -17.87 0.98
C MET A 223 -14.88 -17.86 2.49
N THR A 224 -13.64 -17.67 2.92
CA THR A 224 -13.26 -17.70 4.33
C THR A 224 -13.82 -16.53 5.12
N ILE A 225 -13.64 -15.29 4.63
CA ILE A 225 -14.03 -14.06 5.33
C ILE A 225 -15.55 -13.86 5.27
N GLY A 226 -16.16 -14.15 4.12
CA GLY A 226 -17.59 -13.94 3.90
C GLY A 226 -18.47 -15.14 4.24
N ASN A 227 -17.89 -16.27 4.68
CA ASN A 227 -18.59 -17.54 4.84
C ASN A 227 -19.40 -17.94 3.58
N LEU A 228 -18.76 -17.79 2.41
CA LEU A 228 -19.41 -17.97 1.11
C LEU A 228 -19.09 -19.36 0.55
N THR A 229 -20.05 -19.92 -0.20
CA THR A 229 -19.78 -21.05 -1.08
C THR A 229 -18.85 -20.62 -2.22
N SER A 230 -18.14 -21.59 -2.84
CA SER A 230 -17.29 -21.34 -4.00
C SER A 230 -18.04 -20.61 -5.13
N ARG A 231 -19.29 -21.01 -5.40
CA ARG A 231 -20.15 -20.37 -6.42
C ARG A 231 -20.45 -18.91 -6.11
N GLN A 232 -20.78 -18.59 -4.85
CA GLN A 232 -21.04 -17.22 -4.42
C GLN A 232 -19.78 -16.35 -4.52
N ALA A 233 -18.64 -16.86 -4.06
CA ALA A 233 -17.36 -16.16 -4.14
C ALA A 233 -16.94 -15.89 -5.59
N ASP A 234 -17.09 -16.87 -6.49
CA ASP A 234 -16.82 -16.72 -7.92
C ASP A 234 -17.72 -15.65 -8.56
N GLN A 235 -19.01 -15.64 -8.23
CA GLN A 235 -19.94 -14.65 -8.73
C GLN A 235 -19.55 -13.23 -8.28
N MET A 236 -19.23 -13.04 -7.01
CA MET A 236 -18.80 -11.75 -6.47
C MET A 236 -17.48 -11.28 -7.11
N LEU A 237 -16.50 -12.17 -7.23
CA LEU A 237 -15.21 -11.85 -7.85
C LEU A 237 -15.38 -11.43 -9.32
N ARG A 238 -16.20 -12.16 -10.09
CA ARG A 238 -16.51 -11.82 -11.49
C ARG A 238 -17.18 -10.46 -11.62
N GLN A 239 -18.14 -10.15 -10.75
CA GLN A 239 -18.79 -8.84 -10.72
C GLN A 239 -17.76 -7.73 -10.40
N ALA A 240 -16.93 -7.93 -9.38
CA ALA A 240 -15.92 -6.96 -9.01
C ALA A 240 -14.91 -6.71 -10.14
N LEU A 241 -14.47 -7.75 -10.86
CA LEU A 241 -13.56 -7.67 -12.00
C LEU A 241 -14.06 -6.78 -13.15
N THR A 242 -15.37 -6.56 -13.27
CA THR A 242 -15.92 -5.62 -14.27
C THR A 242 -15.63 -4.16 -13.95
N SER A 243 -15.35 -3.87 -12.67
CA SER A 243 -15.18 -2.52 -12.12
C SER A 243 -13.77 -2.26 -11.58
N LEU A 244 -13.02 -3.32 -11.24
CA LEU A 244 -11.67 -3.25 -10.69
C LEU A 244 -10.65 -3.40 -11.83
N PRO A 245 -9.81 -2.39 -12.09
CA PRO A 245 -8.75 -2.51 -13.09
C PRO A 245 -7.58 -3.31 -12.49
N PHE A 246 -7.65 -4.65 -12.50
CA PHE A 246 -6.58 -5.55 -12.03
C PHE A 246 -5.28 -5.36 -12.81
N SER A 247 -4.54 -4.30 -12.48
CA SER A 247 -3.22 -4.04 -13.02
C SER A 247 -2.16 -4.70 -12.16
N SER A 248 -0.96 -4.92 -12.71
CA SER A 248 0.19 -5.39 -11.93
C SER A 248 0.57 -4.46 -10.76
N MET A 249 -0.04 -3.28 -10.67
CA MET A 249 0.09 -2.34 -9.56
C MET A 249 -0.88 -2.61 -8.39
N ILE A 250 -1.95 -3.37 -8.61
CA ILE A 250 -2.92 -3.79 -7.57
C ILE A 250 -2.35 -4.95 -6.72
N MET A 251 -1.34 -5.66 -7.21
CA MET A 251 -0.72 -6.82 -6.55
C MET A 251 0.22 -6.49 -5.36
N HIS A 252 0.20 -5.25 -4.84
CA HIS A 252 0.95 -4.88 -3.63
C HIS A 252 0.14 -5.08 -2.34
N GLU A 253 -1.13 -5.43 -2.43
CA GLU A 253 -1.96 -5.79 -1.28
C GLU A 253 -2.32 -7.29 -1.34
N PRO A 254 -2.52 -7.97 -0.19
CA PRO A 254 -2.85 -9.40 -0.13
C PRO A 254 -4.18 -9.74 -0.77
N ALA A 255 -4.33 -11.02 -1.14
CA ALA A 255 -5.61 -11.58 -1.55
C ALA A 255 -6.73 -11.28 -0.52
N ALA A 256 -6.43 -11.42 0.79
CA ALA A 256 -7.35 -11.07 1.86
C ALA A 256 -7.79 -9.60 1.79
N TYR A 257 -6.89 -8.66 1.53
CA TYR A 257 -7.24 -7.25 1.39
C TYR A 257 -8.23 -7.03 0.24
N TRP A 258 -8.01 -7.68 -0.90
CA TRP A 258 -8.92 -7.60 -2.03
C TRP A 258 -10.26 -8.24 -1.72
N ALA A 259 -10.28 -9.34 -0.99
CA ALA A 259 -11.52 -9.95 -0.50
C ALA A 259 -12.30 -8.98 0.41
N PHE A 260 -11.65 -8.33 1.38
CA PHE A 260 -12.27 -7.28 2.19
C PHE A 260 -12.77 -6.11 1.32
N SER A 261 -11.98 -5.67 0.34
CA SER A 261 -12.37 -4.62 -0.60
C SER A 261 -13.60 -4.99 -1.43
N ILE A 262 -13.74 -6.26 -1.83
CA ILE A 262 -14.88 -6.76 -2.61
C ILE A 262 -16.13 -6.93 -1.70
N LEU A 263 -15.95 -7.45 -0.49
CA LEU A 263 -17.05 -7.70 0.45
C LEU A 263 -17.65 -6.40 0.99
N TYR A 264 -16.79 -5.46 1.38
CA TYR A 264 -17.20 -4.26 2.11
C TYR A 264 -17.11 -2.99 1.27
N GLY A 265 -16.26 -2.96 0.24
CA GLY A 265 -16.15 -1.86 -0.70
C GLY A 265 -15.97 -0.51 -0.02
N MET A 266 -16.70 0.49 -0.54
CA MET A 266 -16.87 1.82 0.05
C MET A 266 -18.05 1.90 1.03
N ARG A 267 -18.65 0.78 1.42
CA ARG A 267 -19.84 0.77 2.30
C ARG A 267 -19.47 0.78 3.78
N LYS A 268 -18.24 0.37 4.10
CA LYS A 268 -17.76 0.21 5.48
C LYS A 268 -16.25 0.43 5.53
N LEU A 269 -15.77 1.06 6.60
CA LEU A 269 -14.33 1.03 6.93
C LEU A 269 -13.96 -0.33 7.50
N TRP A 270 -12.98 -1.01 6.87
CA TRP A 270 -12.66 -2.41 7.20
C TRP A 270 -11.19 -2.68 7.50
N HIS A 271 -10.30 -1.67 7.47
CA HIS A 271 -8.87 -1.87 7.68
C HIS A 271 -8.53 -2.47 9.03
N LYS A 272 -9.23 -2.05 10.09
CA LYS A 272 -9.01 -2.55 11.44
C LYS A 272 -9.40 -4.03 11.52
N GLU A 273 -10.55 -4.40 10.95
CA GLU A 273 -10.97 -5.80 10.86
C GLU A 273 -10.02 -6.64 10.01
N TYR A 274 -9.51 -6.08 8.92
CA TYR A 274 -8.49 -6.72 8.09
C TYR A 274 -7.20 -6.98 8.87
N GLU A 275 -6.69 -6.01 9.64
CA GLU A 275 -5.47 -6.20 10.42
C GLU A 275 -5.66 -7.22 11.56
N VAL A 276 -6.83 -7.23 12.20
CA VAL A 276 -7.19 -8.26 13.19
C VAL A 276 -7.25 -9.64 12.53
N TYR A 277 -7.87 -9.76 11.36
CA TYR A 277 -7.92 -11.00 10.59
C TYR A 277 -6.52 -11.51 10.26
N MET A 278 -5.65 -10.63 9.74
CA MET A 278 -4.28 -10.99 9.38
C MET A 278 -3.44 -11.41 10.59
N LYS A 279 -3.56 -10.74 11.73
CA LYS A 279 -2.87 -11.14 12.97
C LYS A 279 -3.27 -12.54 13.42
N LYS A 280 -4.58 -12.83 13.50
CA LYS A 280 -5.08 -14.16 13.85
C LYS A 280 -4.60 -15.23 12.87
N LYS A 281 -4.64 -14.93 11.56
CA LYS A 281 -4.16 -15.84 10.52
C LYS A 281 -2.67 -16.15 10.63
N ASN A 282 -1.88 -15.19 11.10
CA ASN A 282 -0.44 -15.36 11.33
C ASN A 282 -0.13 -16.10 12.63
N GLU A 283 -0.98 -15.97 13.66
CA GLU A 283 -0.85 -16.71 14.93
C GLU A 283 -1.16 -18.19 14.76
N VAL A 284 -2.19 -18.55 13.99
CA VAL A 284 -2.58 -19.96 13.72
C VAL A 284 -1.51 -20.73 12.90
N ARG A 285 -0.55 -20.02 12.30
CA ARG A 285 0.53 -20.60 11.49
C ARG A 285 1.87 -20.73 12.23
N LYS A 286 1.94 -20.31 13.50
CA LYS A 286 3.09 -20.54 14.40
C LYS A 286 2.88 -21.82 15.18
#